data_AF-A0A2E9ECR2-F1
#
_entry.id   AF-A0A2E9ECR2-F1
#
_cell.length_a   1.000
_cell.length_b   1.000
_cell.length_c   1.000
_cell.angle_alpha   90.00
_cell.angle_beta   90.00
_cell.angle_gamma   90.00
#
_symmetry.space_group_name_H-M   'P 1'
#
loop_
_entity.id
_entity.type
_entity.pdbx_description
1 polymer ?
#
loop_
_entity_poly.entity_id
_entity_poly.type
_entity_poly.pdbx_seq_one_letter_code
_entity_poly.pdbx_strand_id
1 'polypeptide(L)'
;MPEYAVYLASIPVGLYLPLVYSKDLGLSLTEIGLVLMLARVSDVITDPLIGALSDRTKSRFGKRKPWIAAGTLLMMLSAFQLFNPEALNQMPITKWYLLGWSVLLWLGWTMVNIPYYAWGAELSDDYYERTSITGWRQAFGFLGNVSVLFIPVAAGALTGYGSLPREGLTIIGSFA
;
A
#
# COMPACT_ATOMS: atom_id res chain seq x y z
N MET A 1 -8.87 11.02 -6.69
CA MET A 1 -9.01 10.83 -5.24
C MET A 1 -8.64 9.43 -4.70
N PRO A 2 -8.66 8.30 -5.44
CA PRO A 2 -8.21 7.01 -4.87
C PRO A 2 -6.70 6.90 -4.65
N GLU A 3 -5.87 7.68 -5.35
CA GLU A 3 -4.42 7.75 -5.08
C GLU A 3 -4.09 8.21 -3.66
N TYR A 4 -4.90 9.10 -3.08
CA TYR A 4 -4.68 9.55 -1.71
C TYR A 4 -4.84 8.41 -0.70
N ALA A 5 -5.88 7.57 -0.85
CA ALA A 5 -6.08 6.39 0.00
C ALA A 5 -4.99 5.33 -0.20
N VAL A 6 -4.52 5.19 -1.44
CA VAL A 6 -3.48 4.27 -1.88
C VAL A 6 -2.10 4.68 -1.32
N TYR A 7 -1.74 5.97 -1.35
CA TYR A 7 -0.51 6.51 -0.74
C TYR A 7 -0.55 6.53 0.79
N LEU A 8 -1.70 6.85 1.38
CA LEU A 8 -1.90 6.77 2.84
C LEU A 8 -1.72 5.35 3.39
N ALA A 9 -2.11 4.32 2.64
CA ALA A 9 -1.98 2.93 3.06
C ALA A 9 -0.57 2.34 2.82
N SER A 10 0.16 2.82 1.82
CA SER A 10 1.45 2.24 1.43
C SER A 10 2.63 2.67 2.31
N ILE A 11 2.60 3.87 2.88
CA ILE A 11 3.65 4.34 3.81
C ILE A 11 3.63 3.57 5.14
N PRO A 12 2.47 3.35 5.81
CA PRO A 12 2.42 2.55 7.02
C PRO A 12 2.85 1.10 6.79
N VAL A 13 2.47 0.50 5.65
CA VAL A 13 2.91 -0.86 5.29
C VAL A 13 4.43 -0.92 5.06
N GLY A 14 5.04 0.08 4.43
CA GLY A 14 6.48 0.10 4.22
C GLY A 14 7.30 0.32 5.50
N LEU A 15 6.78 1.09 6.45
CA LEU A 15 7.49 1.48 7.68
C LEU A 15 7.18 0.59 8.89
N TYR A 16 5.91 0.26 9.12
CA TYR A 16 5.49 -0.45 10.35
C TYR A 16 5.71 -1.95 10.26
N LEU A 17 5.56 -2.52 9.07
CA LEU A 17 5.64 -3.98 8.88
C LEU A 17 7.04 -4.54 9.20
N PRO A 18 8.15 -3.92 8.74
CA PRO A 18 9.48 -4.30 9.20
C PRO A 18 9.69 -4.12 10.71
N LEU A 19 9.11 -3.06 11.28
CA LEU A 19 9.25 -2.71 12.69
C LEU A 19 8.57 -3.73 13.61
N VAL A 20 7.31 -4.08 13.31
CA VAL A 20 6.50 -5.06 14.06
C VAL A 20 7.10 -6.45 13.93
N TYR A 21 7.45 -6.88 12.71
CA TYR A 21 8.02 -8.21 12.49
C TYR A 21 9.44 -8.36 13.07
N SER A 22 10.20 -7.27 13.21
CA SER A 22 11.51 -7.31 13.86
C SER A 22 11.41 -7.28 15.39
N LYS A 23 10.57 -6.41 15.97
CA LYS A 23 10.45 -6.25 17.43
C LYS A 23 9.61 -7.34 18.10
N ASP A 24 8.45 -7.64 17.54
CA ASP A 24 7.44 -8.46 18.23
C ASP A 24 7.56 -9.95 17.84
N LEU A 25 8.11 -10.21 16.65
CA LEU A 25 8.19 -11.55 16.06
C LEU A 25 9.63 -12.07 15.91
N GLY A 26 10.63 -11.25 16.28
CA GLY A 26 12.03 -11.65 16.37
C GLY A 26 12.72 -11.97 15.05
N LEU A 27 12.15 -11.57 13.91
CA LEU A 27 12.81 -11.76 12.61
C LEU A 27 13.97 -10.79 12.45
N SER A 28 15.05 -11.27 11.84
CA SER A 28 16.20 -10.40 11.52
C SER A 28 15.82 -9.40 10.42
N LEU A 29 16.39 -8.19 10.50
CA LEU A 29 16.23 -7.16 9.46
C LEU A 29 16.64 -7.67 8.07
N THR A 30 17.65 -8.53 8.00
CA THR A 30 18.10 -9.17 6.76
C THR A 30 17.00 -10.06 6.15
N GLU A 31 16.34 -10.89 6.96
CA GLU A 31 15.26 -11.75 6.47
C GLU A 31 14.05 -10.94 6.01
N ILE A 32 13.68 -9.90 6.77
CA ILE A 32 12.60 -8.98 6.39
C ILE A 32 12.92 -8.29 5.06
N GLY A 33 14.13 -7.76 4.93
CA GLY A 33 14.59 -7.10 3.70
C GLY A 33 14.55 -8.04 2.49
N LEU A 34 15.02 -9.27 2.64
CA LEU A 34 14.97 -10.29 1.59
C LEU A 34 13.53 -10.65 1.21
N VAL A 35 12.65 -10.83 2.20
CA VAL A 35 11.24 -11.17 1.96
C VAL A 35 10.53 -10.06 1.20
N LEU A 36 10.71 -8.80 1.62
CA LEU A 36 10.10 -7.66 0.95
C LEU A 36 10.67 -7.47 -0.46
N MET A 37 11.97 -7.68 -0.66
CA MET A 37 12.58 -7.66 -1.99
C MET A 37 11.99 -8.75 -2.89
N LEU A 38 11.87 -9.98 -2.41
CA LEU A 38 11.27 -11.09 -3.16
C LEU A 38 9.81 -10.80 -3.52
N ALA A 39 9.05 -10.16 -2.62
CA ALA A 39 7.70 -9.73 -2.92
C ALA A 39 7.67 -8.76 -4.12
N ARG A 40 8.61 -7.81 -4.19
CA ARG A 40 8.72 -6.87 -5.33
C ARG A 40 9.20 -7.53 -6.62
N VAL A 41 10.02 -8.57 -6.54
CA VAL A 41 10.40 -9.35 -7.73
C VAL A 41 9.18 -10.03 -8.35
N SER A 42 8.18 -10.41 -7.54
CA SER A 42 6.93 -10.98 -8.06
C SER A 42 6.16 -9.99 -8.94
N ASP A 43 6.28 -8.68 -8.67
CA ASP A 43 5.61 -7.61 -9.43
C ASP A 43 6.02 -7.60 -10.92
N VAL A 44 7.26 -8.02 -11.22
CA VAL A 44 7.77 -8.14 -12.60
C VAL A 44 6.89 -9.07 -13.45
N ILE A 45 6.28 -10.06 -12.83
CA ILE A 45 5.43 -11.06 -13.50
C ILE A 45 3.95 -10.68 -13.37
N THR A 46 3.51 -10.25 -12.18
CA THR A 46 2.11 -9.96 -11.92
C THR A 46 1.65 -8.71 -12.69
N ASP A 47 2.49 -7.69 -12.85
CA ASP A 47 2.11 -6.45 -13.53
C ASP A 47 1.69 -6.68 -15.00
N PRO A 48 2.52 -7.29 -15.88
CA PRO A 48 2.12 -7.57 -17.25
C PRO A 48 0.93 -8.53 -17.34
N LEU A 49 0.87 -9.52 -16.44
CA LEU A 49 -0.18 -10.53 -16.42
C LEU A 49 -1.55 -9.91 -16.11
N ILE A 50 -1.62 -9.07 -15.09
CA ILE A 50 -2.85 -8.37 -14.70
C ILE A 50 -3.24 -7.32 -15.74
N GLY A 51 -2.27 -6.64 -16.36
CA GLY A 51 -2.52 -5.80 -17.53
C GLY A 51 -3.27 -6.56 -18.63
N ALA A 52 -2.68 -7.66 -19.11
CA ALA A 52 -3.25 -8.46 -20.19
C ALA A 52 -4.60 -9.11 -19.83
N LEU A 53 -4.77 -9.58 -18.58
CA LEU A 53 -6.02 -10.18 -18.13
C LEU A 53 -7.13 -9.13 -17.98
N SER A 54 -6.80 -7.96 -17.44
CA SER A 54 -7.78 -6.87 -17.28
C SER A 54 -8.25 -6.31 -18.62
N ASP A 55 -7.38 -6.26 -19.64
CA ASP A 55 -7.74 -5.86 -21.01
C ASP A 55 -8.76 -6.82 -21.66
N ARG A 56 -8.61 -8.12 -21.41
CA ARG A 56 -9.42 -9.19 -22.02
C ARG A 56 -10.73 -9.47 -21.28
N THR A 57 -10.91 -8.90 -20.10
CA THR A 57 -12.06 -9.20 -19.24
C THR A 57 -13.34 -8.57 -19.80
N LYS A 58 -14.34 -9.40 -20.08
CA LYS A 58 -15.69 -8.97 -20.47
C LYS A 58 -16.64 -9.19 -19.29
N SER A 59 -17.06 -8.11 -18.63
CA SER A 59 -18.05 -8.18 -17.55
C SER A 59 -19.18 -7.17 -17.77
N ARG A 60 -20.34 -7.45 -17.16
CA ARG A 60 -21.50 -6.55 -17.13
C ARG A 60 -21.22 -5.19 -16.49
N PHE A 61 -20.18 -5.09 -15.66
CA PHE A 61 -19.77 -3.86 -14.97
C PHE A 61 -18.61 -3.13 -15.69
N GLY A 62 -18.25 -3.57 -16.91
CA GLY A 62 -17.10 -3.08 -17.66
C GLY A 62 -15.85 -3.96 -17.47
N LYS A 63 -14.80 -3.63 -18.22
CA LYS A 63 -13.55 -4.41 -18.26
C LYS A 63 -12.71 -4.26 -16.99
N ARG A 64 -12.64 -3.03 -16.45
CA ARG A 64 -11.69 -2.62 -15.39
C ARG A 64 -12.27 -2.72 -13.96
N LYS A 65 -13.55 -2.41 -13.78
CA LYS A 65 -14.19 -2.33 -12.44
C LYS A 65 -14.14 -3.63 -11.63
N PRO A 66 -14.33 -4.84 -12.21
CA PRO A 66 -14.22 -6.09 -11.45
C PRO A 66 -12.83 -6.33 -10.87
N TRP A 67 -11.77 -5.96 -11.61
CA TRP A 67 -10.39 -6.10 -11.15
C TRP A 67 -10.08 -5.17 -9.98
N ILE A 68 -10.56 -3.92 -10.06
CA ILE A 68 -10.42 -2.96 -8.96
C ILE A 68 -11.12 -3.47 -7.71
N ALA A 69 -12.35 -3.98 -7.83
CA ALA A 69 -13.09 -4.53 -6.68
C ALA A 69 -12.40 -5.76 -6.07
N ALA A 70 -12.00 -6.72 -6.90
CA ALA A 70 -11.30 -7.93 -6.46
C ALA A 70 -9.93 -7.60 -5.83
N GLY A 71 -9.17 -6.70 -6.45
CA GLY A 71 -7.88 -6.25 -5.95
C GLY A 71 -8.01 -5.51 -4.61
N THR A 72 -9.05 -4.70 -4.44
CA THR A 72 -9.33 -4.00 -3.17
C THR A 72 -9.61 -5.00 -2.06
N LEU A 73 -10.46 -6.01 -2.30
CA LEU A 73 -10.75 -7.04 -1.31
C LEU A 73 -9.50 -7.86 -0.95
N LEU A 74 -8.70 -8.23 -1.95
CA LEU A 74 -7.45 -8.96 -1.73
C LEU A 74 -6.45 -8.14 -0.92
N MET A 75 -6.33 -6.85 -1.22
CA MET A 75 -5.44 -5.93 -0.52
C MET A 75 -5.90 -5.73 0.93
N MET A 76 -7.21 -5.54 1.18
CA MET A 76 -7.77 -5.42 2.53
C MET A 76 -7.52 -6.68 3.36
N LEU A 77 -7.78 -7.86 2.80
CA LEU A 77 -7.54 -9.13 3.48
C LEU A 77 -6.05 -9.32 3.81
N SER A 78 -5.18 -9.04 2.86
CA SER A 78 -3.73 -9.20 3.04
C SER A 78 -3.18 -8.22 4.07
N ALA A 79 -3.63 -6.97 4.05
CA ALA A 79 -3.27 -5.97 5.04
C ALA A 79 -3.74 -6.39 6.43
N PHE A 80 -5.01 -6.78 6.57
CA PHE A 80 -5.56 -7.25 7.84
C PHE A 80 -4.72 -8.39 8.42
N GLN A 81 -4.32 -9.34 7.58
CA GLN A 81 -3.56 -10.51 8.01
C GLN A 81 -2.10 -10.20 8.37
N LEU A 82 -1.47 -9.22 7.70
CA LEU A 82 -0.13 -8.76 8.07
C LEU A 82 -0.12 -7.99 9.40
N PHE A 83 -1.19 -7.25 9.71
CA PHE A 83 -1.30 -6.50 10.96
C PHE A 83 -1.89 -7.32 12.12
N ASN A 84 -2.72 -8.34 11.84
CA ASN A 84 -3.32 -9.23 12.84
C ASN A 84 -3.05 -10.71 12.52
N PRO A 85 -1.80 -11.18 12.64
CA PRO A 85 -1.42 -12.49 12.14
C PRO A 85 -2.09 -13.67 12.87
N GLU A 86 -2.48 -13.48 14.13
CA GLU A 86 -3.12 -14.49 14.98
C GLU A 86 -4.63 -14.62 14.78
N ALA A 87 -5.29 -13.63 14.17
CA ALA A 87 -6.75 -13.51 14.20
C ALA A 87 -7.51 -14.55 13.36
N LEU A 88 -6.91 -15.06 12.27
CA LEU A 88 -7.63 -15.89 11.29
C LEU A 88 -7.16 -17.35 11.18
N ASN A 89 -5.88 -17.66 11.41
CA ASN A 89 -5.35 -18.97 11.03
C ASN A 89 -4.45 -19.66 12.06
N GLN A 90 -4.15 -19.04 13.22
CA GLN A 90 -3.22 -19.57 14.24
C GLN A 90 -1.88 -20.09 13.65
N MET A 91 -1.50 -19.62 12.45
CA MET A 91 -0.32 -20.12 11.75
C MET A 91 0.94 -19.59 12.43
N PRO A 92 2.00 -20.40 12.54
CA PRO A 92 3.26 -19.93 13.07
C PRO A 92 3.79 -18.78 12.21
N ILE A 93 3.99 -17.63 12.84
CA ILE A 93 4.40 -16.41 12.17
C ILE A 93 5.86 -16.57 11.73
N THR A 94 6.02 -16.94 10.47
CA THR A 94 7.31 -17.30 9.86
C THR A 94 7.63 -16.33 8.72
N LYS A 95 8.89 -16.24 8.30
CA LYS A 95 9.28 -15.46 7.10
C LYS A 95 8.46 -15.80 5.84
N TRP A 96 8.02 -17.05 5.69
CA TRP A 96 7.14 -17.47 4.59
C TRP A 96 5.73 -16.90 4.68
N TYR A 97 5.22 -16.72 5.90
CA TYR A 97 3.95 -16.05 6.13
C TYR A 97 4.04 -14.59 5.71
N LEU A 98 5.09 -13.89 6.15
CA LEU A 98 5.36 -12.52 5.74
C LEU A 98 5.47 -12.41 4.22
N LEU A 99 6.18 -13.33 3.57
CA LEU A 99 6.34 -13.34 2.11
C LEU A 99 5.00 -13.53 1.38
N GLY A 100 4.24 -14.56 1.75
CA GLY A 100 2.98 -14.88 1.08
C GLY A 100 1.98 -13.73 1.15
N TRP A 101 1.78 -13.17 2.34
CA TRP A 101 0.84 -12.06 2.51
C TRP A 101 1.35 -10.74 1.93
N SER A 102 2.67 -10.50 1.93
CA SER A 102 3.24 -9.33 1.24
C SER A 102 3.03 -9.43 -0.28
N VAL A 103 3.27 -10.61 -0.88
CA VAL A 103 3.03 -10.84 -2.31
C VAL A 103 1.55 -10.64 -2.64
N LEU A 104 0.63 -11.17 -1.83
CA LEU A 104 -0.81 -10.98 -2.06
C LEU A 104 -1.24 -9.52 -1.90
N LEU A 105 -0.65 -8.79 -0.96
CA LEU A 105 -0.88 -7.36 -0.79
C LEU A 105 -0.47 -6.58 -2.05
N TRP A 106 0.75 -6.83 -2.55
CA TRP A 106 1.26 -6.18 -3.76
C TRP A 106 0.49 -6.62 -5.02
N LEU A 107 0.07 -7.88 -5.11
CA LEU A 107 -0.81 -8.34 -6.17
C LEU A 107 -2.16 -7.60 -6.16
N GLY A 108 -2.77 -7.45 -4.99
CA GLY A 108 -4.00 -6.67 -4.80
C GLY A 108 -3.82 -5.22 -5.23
N TRP A 109 -2.68 -4.62 -4.87
CA TRP A 109 -2.29 -3.29 -5.33
C TRP A 109 -2.21 -3.20 -6.85
N THR A 110 -1.52 -4.12 -7.52
CA THR A 110 -1.39 -4.18 -8.98
C THR A 110 -2.76 -4.33 -9.66
N MET A 111 -3.63 -5.18 -9.11
CA MET A 111 -5.02 -5.38 -9.57
C MET A 111 -5.89 -4.12 -9.48
N VAL A 112 -5.57 -3.21 -8.57
CA VAL A 112 -6.24 -1.91 -8.48
C VAL A 112 -5.57 -0.89 -9.40
N ASN A 113 -4.26 -0.74 -9.30
CA ASN A 113 -3.53 0.34 -9.95
C ASN A 113 -3.54 0.24 -11.48
N ILE A 114 -3.22 -0.93 -12.04
CA ILE A 114 -3.12 -1.07 -13.50
C ILE A 114 -4.46 -0.78 -14.18
N PRO A 115 -5.59 -1.40 -13.77
CA PRO A 115 -6.89 -1.10 -14.37
C PRO A 115 -7.35 0.33 -14.09
N TYR A 116 -6.97 0.91 -12.93
CA TYR A 116 -7.31 2.29 -12.60
C TYR A 116 -6.61 3.31 -13.51
N TYR A 117 -5.31 3.16 -13.74
CA TYR A 117 -4.57 4.01 -14.67
C TYR A 117 -5.06 3.85 -16.11
N ALA A 118 -5.31 2.61 -16.55
CA ALA A 118 -5.87 2.34 -17.89
C ALA A 118 -7.25 2.97 -18.05
N TRP A 119 -8.13 2.86 -17.05
CA TRP A 119 -9.45 3.48 -17.08
C TRP A 119 -9.37 5.02 -17.11
N GLY A 120 -8.42 5.61 -16.36
CA GLY A 120 -8.13 7.04 -16.41
C GLY A 120 -7.62 7.51 -17.78
N ALA A 121 -6.84 6.67 -18.47
CA ALA A 121 -6.33 6.89 -19.83
C ALA A 121 -7.39 6.67 -20.94
N GLU A 122 -8.47 5.94 -20.65
CA GLU A 122 -9.62 5.77 -21.56
C GLU A 122 -10.66 6.90 -21.43
N LEU A 123 -10.63 7.70 -20.34
CA LEU A 123 -11.70 8.65 -20.01
C LEU A 123 -11.63 10.05 -20.65
N SER A 124 -10.64 10.36 -21.49
CA SER A 124 -10.48 11.71 -22.06
C SER A 124 -9.72 11.72 -23.39
N ASP A 125 -10.33 12.32 -24.40
CA ASP A 125 -9.80 12.62 -25.73
C ASP A 125 -9.10 14.01 -25.80
N ASP A 126 -9.02 14.75 -24.69
CA ASP A 126 -8.43 16.11 -24.68
C ASP A 126 -7.14 16.18 -23.83
N TYR A 127 -6.02 16.41 -24.51
CA TYR A 127 -4.64 16.26 -23.99
C TYR A 127 -4.26 17.33 -22.94
N TYR A 128 -4.92 18.49 -22.96
CA TYR A 128 -4.56 19.64 -22.11
C TYR A 128 -5.12 19.55 -20.69
N GLU A 129 -6.32 18.97 -20.49
CA GLU A 129 -6.95 18.88 -19.17
C GLU A 129 -6.32 17.78 -18.29
N ARG A 130 -5.84 16.67 -18.90
CA ARG A 130 -5.17 15.57 -18.20
C ARG A 130 -3.87 15.97 -17.50
N THR A 131 -3.12 16.89 -18.09
CA THR A 131 -1.84 17.35 -17.53
C THR A 131 -2.09 18.23 -16.29
N SER A 132 -3.11 19.09 -16.34
CA SER A 132 -3.56 19.89 -15.20
C SER A 132 -4.05 19.01 -14.05
N ILE A 133 -4.92 18.04 -14.33
CA ILE A 133 -5.50 17.16 -13.31
C ILE A 133 -4.42 16.26 -12.69
N THR A 134 -3.50 15.70 -13.48
CA THR A 134 -2.38 14.89 -12.96
C THR A 134 -1.40 15.74 -12.15
N GLY A 135 -1.15 16.98 -12.58
CA GLY A 135 -0.31 17.94 -11.85
C GLY A 135 -0.90 18.32 -10.49
N TRP A 136 -2.19 18.64 -10.43
CA TRP A 136 -2.89 18.87 -9.16
C TRP A 136 -2.94 17.61 -8.30
N ARG A 137 -3.11 16.43 -8.89
CA ARG A 137 -3.11 15.15 -8.16
C ARG A 137 -1.75 14.85 -7.52
N GLN A 138 -0.65 15.08 -8.24
CA GLN A 138 0.70 14.98 -7.69
C GLN A 138 0.97 16.04 -6.61
N ALA A 139 0.51 17.28 -6.80
CA ALA A 139 0.65 18.34 -5.80
C ALA A 139 -0.07 17.99 -4.49
N PHE A 140 -1.29 17.47 -4.56
CA PHE A 140 -2.02 17.01 -3.38
C PHE A 140 -1.41 15.74 -2.76
N GLY A 141 -0.86 14.82 -3.57
CA GLY A 141 -0.11 13.67 -3.07
C GLY A 141 1.18 14.06 -2.33
N PHE A 142 1.86 15.10 -2.80
CA PHE A 142 3.01 15.69 -2.11
C PHE A 142 2.61 16.38 -0.81
N LEU A 143 1.52 17.14 -0.82
CA LEU A 143 1.01 17.79 0.40
C LEU A 143 0.58 16.75 1.46
N GLY A 144 0.02 15.61 1.03
CA GLY A 144 -0.26 14.47 1.91
C GLY A 144 1.01 13.86 2.52
N ASN A 145 2.06 13.69 1.73
CA ASN A 145 3.36 13.21 2.21
C ASN A 145 3.99 14.19 3.22
N VAL A 146 3.97 15.49 2.90
CA VAL A 146 4.54 16.53 3.77
C VAL A 146 3.76 16.65 5.08
N SER A 147 2.43 16.51 5.06
CA SER A 147 1.61 16.59 6.26
C SER A 147 1.82 15.39 7.20
N VAL A 148 1.99 14.17 6.68
CA VAL A 148 2.37 12.99 7.49
C VAL A 148 3.73 13.18 8.16
N LEU A 149 4.68 13.83 7.48
CA LEU A 149 6.00 14.16 8.04
C LEU A 149 5.95 15.34 9.02
N PHE A 150 4.95 16.21 8.93
CA PHE A 150 4.81 17.38 9.80
C PHE A 150 4.20 17.06 11.16
N ILE A 151 3.33 16.04 11.24
CA ILE A 151 2.64 15.66 12.49
C ILE A 151 3.64 15.31 13.62
N PRO A 152 4.70 14.50 13.39
CA PRO A 152 5.71 14.22 14.42
C PRO A 152 6.54 15.45 14.80
N VAL A 153 6.86 16.30 13.82
CA VAL A 153 7.71 17.49 14.03
C VAL A 153 6.96 18.60 14.79
N ALA A 154 5.69 18.82 14.47
CA ALA A 154 4.84 19.78 15.17
C ALA A 154 4.49 19.30 16.59
N ALA A 155 4.28 18.00 16.79
CA ALA A 155 4.09 17.41 18.12
C ALA A 155 5.34 17.58 19.01
N GLY A 156 6.53 17.35 18.43
CA GLY A 156 7.81 17.57 19.11
C GLY A 156 8.09 19.03 19.47
N ALA A 157 7.73 19.98 18.61
CA ALA A 157 7.97 21.40 18.82
C ALA A 157 7.05 22.04 19.88
N LEU A 158 5.81 21.53 20.05
CA LEU A 158 4.82 22.09 20.97
C LEU A 158 4.83 21.47 22.37
N THR A 159 5.25 20.22 22.51
CA THR A 159 5.14 19.47 23.79
C THR A 159 6.47 18.98 24.36
N GLY A 160 7.58 19.10 23.61
CA GLY A 160 8.89 18.54 24.00
C GLY A 160 8.97 17.01 23.93
N TYR A 161 7.89 16.34 23.50
CA TYR A 161 7.77 14.90 23.29
C TYR A 161 7.54 14.63 21.80
N GLY A 162 8.32 13.73 21.18
CA GLY A 162 8.20 13.38 19.74
C GLY A 162 9.45 13.60 18.90
N SER A 163 10.58 14.03 19.48
CA SER A 163 11.87 14.11 18.76
C SER A 163 12.56 12.76 18.58
N LEU A 164 12.13 11.74 19.35
CA LEU A 164 12.65 10.38 19.26
C LEU A 164 11.69 9.47 18.47
N PRO A 165 12.19 8.62 17.54
CA PRO A 165 11.37 7.74 16.70
C PRO A 165 10.42 6.80 17.46
N ARG A 166 10.68 6.54 18.75
CA ARG A 166 9.83 5.69 19.60
C ARG A 166 8.57 6.39 20.11
N GLU A 167 8.56 7.71 20.20
CA GLU A 167 7.44 8.49 20.76
C GLU A 167 6.41 8.87 19.69
N GLY A 168 6.87 9.07 18.45
CA GLY A 168 5.96 9.20 17.30
C GLY A 168 5.13 7.93 17.05
N LEU A 169 5.68 6.76 17.39
CA LEU A 169 4.97 5.47 17.30
C LEU A 169 3.76 5.38 18.24
N THR A 170 3.88 5.89 19.47
CA THR A 170 2.78 5.88 20.46
C THR A 170 1.67 6.86 20.10
N ILE A 171 2.01 8.01 19.53
CA ILE A 171 1.03 9.02 19.11
C ILE A 171 0.21 8.47 17.94
N ILE A 172 0.86 7.93 16.91
CA ILE A 172 0.15 7.37 15.74
C ILE A 172 -0.69 6.15 16.13
N GLY A 173 -0.22 5.31 17.06
CA GLY A 173 -0.99 4.17 17.58
C GLY A 173 -2.22 4.54 18.41
N SER A 174 -2.31 5.76 18.95
CA SER A 174 -3.48 6.23 19.71
C SER A 174 -4.59 6.85 18.85
N PHE A 175 -4.32 7.11 17.57
CA PHE A 175 -5.27 7.66 16.60
C PHE A 175 -5.74 6.64 15.55
N ALA A 176 -5.26 5.39 15.62
CA ALA A 176 -5.76 4.25 14.84
C ALA A 176 -6.83 3.51 15.65
#